data_AF-A0A0K0D6Q8-F1
#
_entry.id   AF-A0A0K0D6Q8-F1
#
_cell.length_a   1.000
_cell.length_b   1.000
_cell.length_c   1.000
_cell.angle_alpha   90.00
_cell.angle_beta   90.00
_cell.angle_gamma   90.00
#
_symmetry.space_group_name_H-M   'P 1'
#
loop_
_entity.id
_entity.type
_entity.pdbx_description
1 polymer ?
#
loop_
_entity_poly.entity_id
_entity_poly.type
_entity_poly.pdbx_seq_one_letter_code
_entity_poly.pdbx_strand_id
1 'polypeptide(L)'
;MLMGVIAVGTTCHILHRQVMATTYGESNVTTSVGTLLYDRFMNQQRAHRFFKNRPLLSFIAFSSDGKSAWWDGDFVDKGPVWTDMVAVFIVDLLYQEAQVLEKRSKIEPLKWALWRMFLITKFDASAFVSHEELRAVCAQWVEDQAKLKEKLDSNERIKRTRDYRFLSTARGCDVINK
;
A
#
# COMPACT_ATOMS: atom_id res chain seq x y z
N MET A 1 -4.88 31.30 -3.33
CA MET A 1 -6.08 30.60 -3.83
C MET A 1 -5.75 29.29 -4.55
N LEU A 2 -4.88 29.29 -5.55
CA LEU A 2 -4.51 28.09 -6.33
C LEU A 2 -4.00 26.91 -5.47
N MET A 3 -3.10 27.17 -4.49
CA MET A 3 -2.62 26.14 -3.56
C MET A 3 -3.73 25.52 -2.70
N GLY A 4 -4.76 26.31 -2.36
CA GLY A 4 -5.91 25.81 -1.61
C GLY A 4 -6.79 24.89 -2.47
N VAL A 5 -7.01 25.23 -3.74
CA VAL A 5 -7.77 24.39 -4.68
C VAL A 5 -7.04 23.06 -4.96
N ILE A 6 -5.71 23.12 -5.13
CA ILE A 6 -4.88 21.90 -5.31
C ILE A 6 -4.92 21.03 -4.04
N ALA A 7 -4.79 21.63 -2.85
CA ALA A 7 -4.86 20.89 -1.59
C ALA A 7 -6.24 20.25 -1.37
N VAL A 8 -7.33 20.96 -1.68
CA VAL A 8 -8.69 20.42 -1.58
C VAL A 8 -8.92 19.31 -2.60
N GLY A 9 -8.53 19.51 -3.87
CA GLY A 9 -8.68 18.51 -4.93
C GLY A 9 -7.93 17.21 -4.63
N THR A 10 -6.68 17.32 -4.20
CA THR A 10 -5.85 16.16 -3.80
C THR A 10 -6.40 15.45 -2.58
N THR A 11 -6.91 16.18 -1.59
CA THR A 11 -7.57 15.59 -0.42
C THR A 11 -8.85 14.84 -0.80
N CYS A 12 -9.69 15.42 -1.66
CA CYS A 12 -10.88 14.75 -2.18
C CYS A 12 -10.53 13.48 -2.96
N HIS A 13 -9.48 13.51 -3.80
CA HIS A 13 -9.03 12.34 -4.55
C HIS A 13 -8.58 11.20 -3.61
N ILE A 14 -7.87 11.52 -2.53
CA ILE A 14 -7.45 10.54 -1.51
C ILE A 14 -8.68 9.97 -0.78
N LEU A 15 -9.56 10.84 -0.27
CA LEU A 15 -10.65 10.43 0.62
C LEU A 15 -11.78 9.72 -0.13
N HIS A 16 -12.08 10.10 -1.37
CA HIS A 16 -13.13 9.44 -2.15
C HIS A 16 -12.66 8.15 -2.82
N ARG A 17 -11.37 7.80 -2.71
CA ARG A 17 -10.84 6.56 -3.28
C ARG A 17 -11.58 5.38 -2.69
N GLN A 18 -12.09 4.50 -3.56
CA GLN A 18 -12.83 3.32 -3.15
C GLN A 18 -11.92 2.12 -2.93
N VAL A 19 -12.17 1.43 -1.83
CA VAL A 19 -11.47 0.22 -1.40
C VAL A 19 -12.51 -0.87 -1.24
N MET A 20 -12.24 -2.02 -1.85
CA MET A 20 -13.03 -3.22 -1.74
C MET A 20 -12.27 -4.25 -0.92
N ALA A 21 -12.91 -4.77 0.12
CA ALA A 21 -12.46 -5.92 0.88
C ALA A 21 -13.20 -7.17 0.37
N THR A 22 -12.42 -8.17 -0.06
CA THR A 22 -12.94 -9.46 -0.52
C THR A 22 -12.48 -10.57 0.43
N THR A 23 -13.43 -11.27 1.04
CA THR A 23 -13.18 -12.41 1.94
C THR A 23 -13.69 -13.68 1.28
N TYR A 24 -12.88 -14.74 1.26
CA TYR A 24 -13.28 -16.02 0.69
C TYR A 24 -14.54 -16.55 1.41
N GLY A 25 -15.64 -16.69 0.65
CA GLY A 25 -16.92 -17.20 1.16
C GLY A 25 -17.87 -16.15 1.74
N GLU A 26 -17.52 -14.86 1.71
CA GLU A 26 -18.39 -13.74 2.11
C GLU A 26 -18.65 -12.78 0.94
N SER A 27 -19.65 -11.90 1.10
CA SER A 27 -19.94 -10.83 0.14
C SER A 27 -18.86 -9.75 0.17
N ASN A 28 -18.47 -9.26 -1.00
CA ASN A 28 -17.54 -8.13 -1.14
C ASN A 28 -18.10 -6.87 -0.46
N VAL A 29 -17.28 -6.19 0.35
CA VAL A 29 -17.65 -4.94 1.00
C VAL A 29 -16.84 -3.80 0.38
N THR A 30 -17.52 -2.77 -0.11
CA THR A 30 -16.91 -1.56 -0.68
C THR A 30 -17.09 -0.37 0.26
N THR A 31 -16.05 0.44 0.40
CA THR A 31 -16.07 1.67 1.20
C THR A 31 -15.09 2.69 0.62
N SER A 32 -15.14 3.94 1.07
CA SER A 32 -14.13 4.94 0.72
C SER A 32 -13.04 5.05 1.79
N VAL A 33 -11.84 5.49 1.39
CA VAL A 33 -10.74 5.77 2.32
C VAL A 33 -11.16 6.79 3.38
N GLY A 34 -11.90 7.81 3.00
CA GLY A 34 -12.41 8.84 3.90
C GLY A 34 -13.41 8.31 4.91
N THR A 35 -14.33 7.42 4.48
CA THR A 35 -15.27 6.74 5.39
C THR A 35 -14.52 5.87 6.39
N LEU A 36 -13.50 5.12 5.94
CA LEU A 36 -12.67 4.32 6.85
C LEU A 36 -11.91 5.17 7.87
N LEU A 37 -11.33 6.28 7.42
CA LEU A 37 -10.68 7.26 8.30
C LEU A 37 -11.64 7.85 9.32
N TYR A 38 -12.84 8.24 8.88
CA TYR A 38 -13.88 8.75 9.76
C TYR A 38 -14.31 7.70 10.79
N ASP A 39 -14.58 6.46 10.34
CA ASP A 39 -14.96 5.35 11.20
C ASP A 39 -13.84 5.03 12.21
N ARG A 40 -12.56 5.15 11.83
CA ARG A 40 -11.44 4.98 12.77
C ARG A 40 -11.55 5.93 13.97
N PHE A 41 -11.96 7.18 13.77
CA PHE A 41 -12.09 8.15 14.86
C PHE A 41 -13.43 8.06 15.60
N MET A 42 -14.52 7.81 14.88
CA MET A 42 -15.88 7.90 15.41
C MET A 42 -16.44 6.54 15.85
N ASN A 43 -16.03 5.45 15.22
CA ASN A 43 -16.49 4.09 15.49
C ASN A 43 -15.44 3.03 15.12
N GLN A 44 -14.41 2.90 15.97
CA GLN A 44 -13.28 1.99 15.74
C GLN A 44 -13.70 0.55 15.40
N GLN A 45 -14.77 0.05 16.04
CA GLN A 45 -15.25 -1.31 15.77
C GLN A 45 -15.71 -1.49 14.32
N ARG A 46 -16.34 -0.46 13.72
CA ARG A 46 -16.79 -0.51 12.33
C ARG A 46 -15.60 -0.54 11.37
N ALA A 47 -14.59 0.30 11.60
CA ALA A 47 -13.36 0.28 10.82
C ALA A 47 -12.66 -1.09 10.90
N HIS A 48 -12.58 -1.70 12.09
CA HIS A 48 -11.93 -3.01 12.25
C HIS A 48 -12.71 -4.15 11.58
N ARG A 49 -14.05 -4.11 11.60
CA ARG A 49 -14.86 -5.13 10.92
C ARG A 49 -14.60 -5.19 9.43
N PHE A 50 -14.28 -4.06 8.80
CA PHE A 50 -13.93 -4.02 7.38
C PHE A 50 -12.67 -4.85 7.05
N PHE A 51 -11.71 -4.92 7.99
CA PHE A 51 -10.46 -5.65 7.83
C PHE A 51 -10.46 -7.04 8.50
N LYS A 52 -11.62 -7.48 8.97
CA LYS A 52 -11.76 -8.74 9.67
C LYS A 52 -11.36 -9.90 8.76
N ASN A 53 -10.66 -10.88 9.31
CA ASN A 53 -10.27 -12.10 8.61
C ASN A 53 -9.25 -11.95 7.47
N ARG A 54 -8.50 -10.84 7.40
CA ARG A 54 -7.50 -10.58 6.33
C ARG A 54 -8.14 -10.64 4.93
N PRO A 55 -9.07 -9.72 4.63
CA PRO A 55 -9.63 -9.67 3.28
C PRO A 55 -8.53 -9.31 2.28
N LEU A 56 -8.67 -9.83 1.07
CA LEU A 56 -7.90 -9.34 -0.07
C LEU A 56 -8.44 -7.96 -0.44
N LEU A 57 -7.56 -6.95 -0.33
CA LEU A 57 -7.88 -5.57 -0.62
C LEU A 57 -7.63 -5.27 -2.10
N SER A 58 -8.63 -4.71 -2.76
CA SER A 58 -8.52 -4.20 -4.14
C SER A 58 -9.03 -2.77 -4.20
N PHE A 59 -8.37 -1.93 -4.97
CA PHE A 59 -8.74 -0.53 -5.13
C PHE A 59 -9.50 -0.36 -6.43
N ILE A 60 -10.67 0.26 -6.37
CA ILE A 60 -11.47 0.54 -7.55
C ILE A 60 -10.96 1.86 -8.13
N ALA A 61 -10.51 1.83 -9.38
CA ALA A 61 -10.17 3.04 -10.11
C ALA A 61 -11.42 3.90 -10.26
N PHE A 62 -11.29 5.22 -10.11
CA PHE A 62 -12.36 6.14 -10.48
C PHE A 62 -12.67 5.96 -11.97
N SER A 63 -13.74 5.23 -12.30
CA SER A 63 -14.28 5.20 -13.66
C SER A 63 -15.15 6.43 -13.83
N SER A 64 -14.67 7.40 -14.59
CA SER A 64 -15.50 8.51 -15.10
C SER A 64 -16.44 7.96 -16.18
N ASP A 65 -17.53 7.31 -15.75
CA ASP A 65 -18.69 6.99 -16.60
C ASP A 65 -19.81 8.01 -16.34
N GLY A 66 -19.46 9.29 -16.34
CA GLY A 66 -20.40 10.38 -16.08
C GLY A 66 -19.98 11.65 -16.78
N LYS A 67 -20.52 11.85 -17.99
CA LYS A 67 -20.55 13.10 -18.79
C LYS A 67 -19.78 14.26 -18.16
N SER A 68 -18.53 14.44 -18.61
CA SER A 68 -17.69 15.59 -18.29
C SER A 68 -18.46 16.88 -18.52
N ALA A 69 -18.76 17.60 -17.44
CA ALA A 69 -19.21 18.97 -17.60
C ALA A 69 -18.01 19.77 -18.13
N TRP A 70 -18.20 20.66 -19.09
CA TRP A 70 -17.15 21.53 -19.67
C TRP A 70 -16.37 22.41 -18.68
N TRP A 71 -16.66 22.36 -17.37
CA TRP A 71 -15.89 22.96 -16.27
C TRP A 71 -15.16 21.93 -15.39
N ASP A 72 -15.29 20.62 -15.68
CA ASP A 72 -14.42 19.57 -15.16
C ASP A 72 -13.06 19.72 -15.87
N GLY A 73 -12.27 20.68 -15.40
CA GLY A 73 -10.90 20.83 -15.84
C GLY A 73 -10.14 19.53 -15.59
N ASP A 74 -9.46 19.04 -16.63
CA ASP A 74 -8.61 17.84 -16.73
C ASP A 74 -7.52 17.68 -15.62
N PHE A 75 -7.48 18.58 -14.63
CA PHE A 75 -6.59 18.54 -13.47
C PHE A 75 -7.19 17.90 -12.21
N VAL A 76 -8.52 17.72 -12.11
CA VAL A 76 -9.16 17.21 -10.88
C VAL A 76 -9.26 15.68 -10.87
N ASP A 77 -9.40 15.05 -12.04
CA ASP A 77 -9.65 13.60 -12.13
C ASP A 77 -8.38 12.75 -12.20
N LYS A 78 -7.23 13.34 -12.52
CA LYS A 78 -5.92 12.66 -12.47
C LYS A 78 -5.13 13.20 -11.31
N GLY A 79 -5.48 12.75 -10.10
CA GLY A 79 -4.66 13.01 -8.92
C GLY A 79 -3.20 12.63 -9.20
N PRO A 80 -2.22 13.43 -8.75
CA PRO A 80 -0.81 13.09 -8.93
C PRO A 80 -0.53 11.73 -8.28
N VAL A 81 0.39 10.94 -8.84
CA VAL A 81 0.68 9.53 -8.45
C VAL A 81 0.88 9.35 -6.94
N TRP A 82 1.40 10.37 -6.25
CA TRP A 82 1.56 10.34 -4.80
C TRP A 82 0.23 10.28 -4.03
N THR A 83 -0.89 10.74 -4.58
CA THR A 83 -2.22 10.67 -3.94
C THR A 83 -2.70 9.23 -3.79
N ASP A 84 -2.45 8.39 -4.81
CA ASP A 84 -2.73 6.96 -4.75
C ASP A 84 -1.84 6.28 -3.69
N MET A 85 -0.57 6.67 -3.61
CA MET A 85 0.34 6.20 -2.56
C MET A 85 -0.12 6.59 -1.16
N VAL A 86 -0.64 7.80 -0.96
CA VAL A 86 -1.17 8.24 0.33
C VAL A 86 -2.46 7.50 0.69
N ALA A 87 -3.36 7.29 -0.27
CA ALA A 87 -4.57 6.50 -0.06
C ALA A 87 -4.24 5.06 0.37
N VAL A 88 -3.30 4.41 -0.33
CA VAL A 88 -2.82 3.06 0.01
C VAL A 88 -2.15 3.06 1.38
N PHE A 89 -1.30 4.04 1.68
CA PHE A 89 -0.65 4.15 2.99
C PHE A 89 -1.65 4.25 4.14
N ILE A 90 -2.72 5.04 4.00
CA ILE A 90 -3.79 5.15 5.00
C ILE A 90 -4.46 3.78 5.20
N VAL A 91 -4.82 3.11 4.11
CA VAL A 91 -5.49 1.81 4.16
C VAL A 91 -4.58 0.75 4.78
N ASP A 92 -3.30 0.71 4.40
CA ASP A 92 -2.29 -0.20 4.95
C ASP A 92 -2.10 0.01 6.46
N LEU A 93 -2.11 1.26 6.92
CA LEU A 93 -2.02 1.60 8.33
C LEU A 93 -3.24 1.09 9.11
N LEU A 94 -4.45 1.33 8.59
CA LEU A 94 -5.69 0.85 9.21
C LEU A 94 -5.80 -0.68 9.19
N TYR A 95 -5.37 -1.30 8.09
CA TYR A 95 -5.32 -2.75 7.94
C TYR A 95 -4.41 -3.37 9.01
N GLN A 96 -3.20 -2.84 9.17
CA GLN A 96 -2.26 -3.36 10.15
C GLN A 96 -2.68 -3.06 11.60
N GLU A 97 -3.33 -1.91 11.85
CA GLU A 97 -3.98 -1.64 13.14
C GLU A 97 -4.99 -2.74 13.50
N ALA A 98 -5.86 -3.10 12.56
CA ALA A 98 -6.82 -4.18 12.77
C ALA A 98 -6.12 -5.53 13.04
N GLN A 99 -5.03 -5.85 12.32
CA GLN A 99 -4.25 -7.08 12.54
C GLN A 99 -3.60 -7.13 13.94
N VAL A 100 -3.09 -6.01 14.43
CA VAL A 100 -2.50 -5.91 15.77
C VAL A 100 -3.57 -6.09 16.85
N LEU A 101 -4.75 -5.50 16.65
CA LEU A 101 -5.88 -5.64 17.57
C LEU A 101 -6.45 -7.06 17.59
N GLU A 102 -6.49 -7.74 16.44
CA GLU A 102 -6.83 -9.16 16.35
C GLU A 102 -5.71 -10.09 16.87
N LYS A 103 -4.60 -9.54 17.38
CA LYS A 103 -3.41 -10.29 17.83
C LYS A 103 -2.78 -11.17 16.75
N ARG A 104 -3.04 -10.89 15.48
CA ARG A 104 -2.50 -11.61 14.31
C ARG A 104 -1.15 -11.08 13.87
N SER A 105 -0.78 -9.86 14.27
CA SER A 105 0.54 -9.30 14.04
C SER A 105 1.05 -8.58 15.28
N LYS A 106 2.37 -8.58 15.47
CA LYS A 106 3.06 -7.83 16.53
C LYS A 106 3.81 -6.62 15.98
N ILE A 107 3.73 -6.39 14.66
CA ILE A 107 4.47 -5.33 13.99
C ILE A 107 3.67 -4.04 14.11
N GLU A 108 4.34 -2.97 14.56
CA GLU A 108 3.76 -1.64 14.65
C GLU A 108 3.15 -1.21 13.30
N PRO A 109 1.89 -0.72 13.28
CA PRO A 109 1.18 -0.39 12.05
C PRO A 109 1.91 0.58 11.13
N LEU A 110 2.41 1.68 11.70
CA LEU A 110 3.16 2.68 10.98
C LEU A 110 4.43 2.10 10.34
N LYS A 111 5.16 1.27 11.11
CA LYS A 111 6.39 0.65 10.63
C LYS A 111 6.12 -0.29 9.47
N TRP A 112 5.06 -1.09 9.54
CA TRP A 112 4.68 -2.00 8.46
C TRP A 112 4.29 -1.23 7.20
N ALA A 113 3.44 -0.22 7.32
CA ALA A 113 3.00 0.61 6.20
C ALA A 113 4.17 1.33 5.52
N LEU A 114 5.13 1.84 6.30
CA LEU A 114 6.35 2.46 5.75
C LEU A 114 7.24 1.47 5.01
N TRP A 115 7.40 0.24 5.51
CA TRP A 115 8.15 -0.80 4.79
C TRP A 115 7.48 -1.19 3.48
N ARG A 116 6.15 -1.30 3.47
CA ARG A 116 5.38 -1.57 2.26
C ARG A 116 5.52 -0.46 1.24
N MET A 117 5.38 0.80 1.65
CA MET A 117 5.64 1.97 0.81
C MET A 117 7.05 1.99 0.24
N PHE A 118 8.06 1.73 1.09
CA PHE A 118 9.45 1.63 0.65
C PHE A 118 9.62 0.55 -0.43
N LEU A 119 9.05 -0.65 -0.25
CA LEU A 119 9.16 -1.72 -1.23
C LEU A 119 8.43 -1.42 -2.54
N ILE A 120 7.25 -0.79 -2.48
CA ILE A 120 6.53 -0.31 -3.67
C ILE A 120 7.43 0.63 -4.48
N THR A 121 8.01 1.64 -3.84
CA THR A 121 8.93 2.58 -4.52
C THR A 121 10.23 1.92 -4.99
N LYS A 122 10.74 0.93 -4.25
CA LYS A 122 12.00 0.26 -4.54
C LYS A 122 11.89 -0.65 -5.77
N PHE A 123 10.74 -1.30 -5.93
CA PHE A 123 10.46 -2.19 -7.05
C PHE A 123 9.69 -1.52 -8.19
N ASP A 124 9.44 -0.20 -8.09
CA ASP A 124 8.62 0.55 -9.04
C ASP A 124 7.26 -0.14 -9.29
N ALA A 125 6.69 -0.70 -8.22
CA ALA A 125 5.42 -1.40 -8.28
C ALA A 125 4.25 -0.40 -8.30
N SER A 126 3.10 -0.85 -8.80
CA SER A 126 1.86 -0.10 -8.67
C SER A 126 1.55 0.19 -7.19
N ALA A 127 1.03 1.38 -6.91
CA ALA A 127 0.54 1.72 -5.56
C ALA A 127 -0.51 0.69 -5.07
N PHE A 128 -1.28 0.11 -6.00
CA PHE A 128 -2.34 -0.85 -5.70
C PHE A 128 -1.89 -2.32 -5.70
N VAL A 129 -0.58 -2.58 -5.68
CA VAL A 129 -0.03 -3.95 -5.65
C VAL A 129 -0.63 -4.73 -4.48
N SER A 130 -1.07 -5.97 -4.74
CA SER A 130 -1.62 -6.78 -3.65
C SER A 130 -0.51 -7.17 -2.65
N HIS A 131 -0.91 -7.61 -1.46
CA HIS A 131 0.07 -8.08 -0.48
C HIS A 131 0.80 -9.34 -0.98
N GLU A 132 0.09 -10.24 -1.66
CA GLU A 132 0.64 -11.49 -2.21
C GLU A 132 1.59 -11.24 -3.37
N GLU A 133 1.23 -10.31 -4.28
CA GLU A 133 2.11 -9.89 -5.38
C GLU A 133 3.41 -9.29 -4.84
N LEU A 134 3.33 -8.40 -3.85
CA LEU A 134 4.52 -7.79 -3.27
C LEU A 134 5.42 -8.85 -2.58
N ARG A 135 4.83 -9.87 -1.97
CA ARG A 135 5.59 -11.01 -1.41
C ARG A 135 6.26 -11.83 -2.51
N ALA A 136 5.59 -12.07 -3.63
CA ALA A 136 6.16 -12.77 -4.77
C ALA A 136 7.35 -12.02 -5.36
N VAL A 137 7.23 -10.69 -5.54
CA VAL A 137 8.33 -9.82 -5.99
C VAL A 137 9.51 -9.88 -5.01
N CYS A 138 9.24 -9.83 -3.71
CA CYS A 138 10.26 -9.98 -2.68
C CYS A 138 10.96 -11.36 -2.75
N ALA A 139 10.21 -12.45 -2.92
CA ALA A 139 10.77 -13.79 -3.03
C ALA A 139 11.69 -13.93 -4.26
N GLN A 140 11.22 -13.44 -5.42
CA GLN A 140 12.00 -13.43 -6.65
C GLN A 140 13.29 -12.60 -6.48
N TRP A 141 13.19 -11.42 -5.88
CA TRP A 141 14.36 -10.58 -5.62
C TRP A 141 15.39 -11.29 -4.73
N VAL A 142 14.96 -11.99 -3.67
CA VAL A 142 15.86 -12.76 -2.80
C VAL A 142 16.58 -13.86 -3.57
N GLU A 143 15.88 -14.61 -4.42
CA GLU A 143 16.49 -15.64 -5.26
C GLU A 143 17.50 -15.09 -6.25
N ASP A 144 17.18 -13.98 -6.92
CA ASP A 144 18.07 -13.36 -7.90
C ASP A 144 19.35 -12.83 -7.23
N GLN A 145 19.22 -12.29 -6.02
CA GLN A 145 20.38 -11.86 -5.23
C GLN A 145 21.24 -13.03 -4.75
N ALA A 146 20.63 -14.16 -4.37
CA ALA A 146 21.37 -15.36 -3.99
C ALA A 146 22.22 -15.89 -5.17
N LYS A 147 21.63 -15.94 -6.37
CA LYS A 147 22.33 -16.35 -7.61
C LYS A 147 23.47 -15.40 -7.98
N LEU A 148 23.28 -14.09 -7.81
CA LEU A 148 24.34 -13.10 -8.07
C LEU A 148 25.50 -13.23 -7.09
N LYS A 149 25.20 -13.49 -5.81
CA LYS A 149 26.22 -13.70 -4.78
C LYS A 149 27.04 -14.97 -5.04
N GLU A 150 26.40 -16.06 -5.44
CA GLU A 150 27.08 -17.31 -5.82
C GLU A 150 28.06 -17.09 -7.00
N LYS A 151 27.65 -16.31 -8.01
CA LYS A 151 28.51 -15.93 -9.15
C LYS A 151 29.66 -15.00 -8.79
N LEU A 152 29.50 -14.14 -7.78
CA LEU A 152 30.56 -13.23 -7.30
C LEU A 152 31.57 -13.97 -6.41
N ASP A 153 31.10 -14.82 -5.51
CA ASP A 153 31.95 -15.61 -4.61
C ASP A 153 32.84 -16.60 -5.39
N SER A 154 32.46 -17.00 -6.62
CA SER A 154 33.29 -17.82 -7.50
C SER A 154 34.41 -17.05 -8.23
N ASN A 155 34.29 -15.72 -8.40
CA ASN A 155 35.19 -14.95 -9.26
C ASN A 155 36.14 -14.00 -8.54
N GLU A 156 35.87 -13.55 -7.30
CA GLU A 156 36.84 -12.71 -6.58
C GLU A 156 36.49 -12.53 -5.09
N ARG A 157 37.48 -12.74 -4.19
CA ARG A 157 37.41 -12.33 -2.77
C ARG A 157 37.46 -10.80 -2.67
N ILE A 158 36.43 -10.09 -3.12
CA ILE A 158 36.35 -8.64 -2.95
C ILE A 158 35.63 -8.29 -1.65
N LYS A 159 36.33 -7.47 -0.86
CA LYS A 159 35.89 -6.82 0.39
C LYS A 159 34.39 -6.54 0.42
N ARG A 160 33.70 -7.09 1.44
CA ARG A 160 32.34 -6.73 1.84
C ARG A 160 32.22 -5.23 2.12
N THR A 161 31.98 -4.42 1.10
CA THR A 161 31.25 -3.16 1.29
C THR A 161 29.83 -3.57 1.70
N ARG A 162 29.43 -3.21 2.92
CA ARG A 162 28.05 -3.41 3.39
C ARG A 162 27.14 -2.60 2.49
N ASP A 163 26.51 -3.25 1.52
CA ASP A 163 25.57 -2.57 0.64
C ASP A 163 24.27 -2.30 1.43
N TYR A 164 24.19 -1.12 2.05
CA TYR A 164 23.09 -0.77 2.95
C TYR A 164 21.72 -0.82 2.25
N ARG A 165 21.68 -0.65 0.92
CA ARG A 165 20.47 -0.78 0.09
C ARG A 165 19.98 -2.23 0.00
N PHE A 166 20.91 -3.19 -0.02
CA PHE A 166 20.57 -4.60 0.03
C PHE A 166 19.97 -4.97 1.40
N LEU A 167 20.61 -4.48 2.48
CA LEU A 167 20.14 -4.74 3.85
C LEU A 167 18.76 -4.13 4.12
N SER A 168 18.47 -2.93 3.61
CA SER A 168 17.15 -2.32 3.76
C SER A 168 16.07 -3.05 2.97
N THR A 169 16.36 -3.47 1.74
CA THR A 169 15.42 -4.23 0.90
C THR A 169 15.13 -5.61 1.51
N ALA A 170 16.18 -6.32 1.95
CA ALA A 170 16.02 -7.61 2.64
C ALA A 170 15.21 -7.47 3.93
N ARG A 171 15.46 -6.42 4.73
CA ARG A 171 14.68 -6.14 5.94
C ARG A 171 13.22 -5.81 5.64
N GLY A 172 12.95 -5.03 4.59
CA GLY A 172 11.59 -4.72 4.16
C GLY A 172 10.83 -6.00 3.78
N CYS A 173 11.45 -6.86 2.97
CA CYS A 173 10.85 -8.13 2.57
C CYS A 173 10.61 -9.07 3.76
N ASP A 174 11.52 -9.14 4.74
CA ASP A 174 11.32 -9.90 5.98
C ASP A 174 10.15 -9.37 6.83
N VAL A 175 9.97 -8.05 6.89
CA VAL A 175 8.86 -7.44 7.64
C VAL A 175 7.50 -7.73 6.99
N ILE A 176 7.40 -7.69 5.66
CA ILE A 176 6.14 -7.93 4.94
C ILE A 176 5.76 -9.43 4.93
N ASN A 177 6.73 -10.31 5.05
CA ASN A 177 6.50 -11.77 5.12
C ASN A 177 6.00 -12.25 6.49
N LYS A 178 6.09 -11.43 7.54
CA LYS A 178 5.64 -11.75 8.91
C LYS A 178 4.19 -11.35 9.15
#